data_AF-A0A4S9E084-F1
#
_entry.id   AF-A0A4S9E084-F1
#
_cell.length_a   1.000
_cell.length_b   1.000
_cell.length_c   1.000
_cell.angle_alpha   90.00
_cell.angle_beta   90.00
_cell.angle_gamma   90.00
#
_symmetry.space_group_name_H-M   'P 1'
#
loop_
_entity.id
_entity.type
_entity.pdbx_description
1 polymer ?
#
loop_
_entity_poly.entity_id
_entity_poly.type
_entity_poly.pdbx_seq_one_letter_code
_entity_poly.pdbx_strand_id
1 'polypeptide(L)'
;MKARKTHLKSRTGCATCRGRRIKCDEAKPQCMNCIRRQVRCDFLGQALSSQSFSGESSTQVARILRANSDSAHGDADDPFEEPQSLRLLFPIDESPDLSKQERFLMAHLCKISDDLVAVSMDALDFGLSLLPESNRTHRISVGCSFVRHSVCGLASTHLALLTQSSSMVYLAYYYRDLALRGLRESLTVLNRNNVDAMLAASCLLSWQAPESQEFMQTMKGVDLALNEMEKFGHQSQLRSLIQQAENRETVLPENALHSVDASVELACSTLKELQKQVGDDAELVRGIKELINFLQNLRISPPGPTPDEQLQALHPIRHWLSWLPKALLRLSDRDPLLMVFLAHYNMVVLAVESILPATRNPFAISKRVEFIERLDKLISEVRQTAAEESPKSPSTRRRRESLSTLMFGPMAFARQWRQTNPTNLRPSDCTP
;
A
#
# COMPACT_ATOMS: atom_id res chain seq x y z
N MET A 1 6.80 7.42 55.19
CA MET A 1 6.74 7.98 53.82
C MET A 1 7.65 7.16 52.90
N LYS A 2 7.13 6.59 51.81
CA LYS A 2 7.91 5.76 50.88
C LYS A 2 8.87 6.67 50.09
N ALA A 3 10.19 6.44 50.21
CA ALA A 3 11.18 7.24 49.50
C ALA A 3 10.93 7.19 47.99
N ARG A 4 10.81 8.37 47.37
CA ARG A 4 10.57 8.52 45.93
C ARG A 4 11.82 7.98 45.22
N LYS A 5 11.70 6.87 44.48
CA LYS A 5 12.79 6.34 43.62
C LYS A 5 13.32 7.48 42.75
N THR A 6 14.58 7.86 42.96
CA THR A 6 15.26 8.84 42.12
C THR A 6 15.44 8.23 40.74
N HIS A 7 14.68 8.71 39.76
CA HIS A 7 14.84 8.32 38.36
C HIS A 7 16.22 8.80 37.86
N LEU A 8 16.98 7.89 37.23
CA LEU A 8 18.21 8.24 36.54
C LEU A 8 17.88 9.30 35.47
N LYS A 9 18.49 10.49 35.58
CA LYS A 9 18.30 11.56 34.60
C LYS A 9 18.90 11.10 33.27
N SER A 10 18.05 10.92 32.27
CA SER A 10 18.48 10.74 30.87
C SER A 10 19.34 11.96 30.48
N ARG A 11 20.62 11.72 30.15
CA ARG A 11 21.55 12.80 29.70
C ARG A 11 21.29 13.19 28.25
N THR A 12 20.66 12.31 27.49
CA THR A 12 20.48 12.38 26.03
C THR A 12 19.04 12.64 25.60
N GLY A 13 18.08 12.79 26.52
CA GLY A 13 16.66 13.06 26.21
C GLY A 13 16.41 14.37 25.44
N CYS A 14 15.29 14.52 24.74
CA CYS A 14 14.97 15.79 24.08
C CYS A 14 14.76 16.92 25.11
N ALA A 15 14.99 18.18 24.71
CA ALA A 15 14.85 19.31 25.62
C ALA A 15 13.39 19.55 26.03
N THR A 16 12.40 19.21 25.20
CA THR A 16 10.98 19.25 25.55
C THR A 16 10.66 18.32 26.72
N CYS A 17 11.11 17.06 26.69
CA CYS A 17 10.92 16.12 27.81
C CYS A 17 11.72 16.55 29.06
N ARG A 18 12.94 17.06 28.87
CA ARG A 18 13.77 17.59 29.97
C ARG A 18 13.12 18.80 30.64
N GLY A 19 12.61 19.76 29.87
CA GLY A 19 11.91 20.95 30.35
C GLY A 19 10.64 20.61 31.12
N ARG A 20 9.92 19.56 30.67
CA ARG A 20 8.73 19.02 31.35
C ARG A 20 9.04 18.11 32.53
N ARG A 21 10.33 17.87 32.83
CA ARG A 21 10.80 17.01 33.93
C ARG A 21 10.24 15.58 33.87
N ILE A 22 10.03 15.04 32.66
CA ILE A 22 9.61 13.64 32.41
C ILE A 22 10.74 12.85 31.76
N LYS A 23 10.74 11.52 31.93
CA LYS A 23 11.74 10.64 31.30
C LYS A 23 11.53 10.63 29.78
N CYS A 24 12.55 11.01 29.02
CA CYS A 24 12.56 10.86 27.57
C CYS A 24 12.87 9.41 27.19
N ASP A 25 12.18 8.89 26.20
CA ASP A 25 12.43 7.57 25.58
C ASP A 25 13.57 7.61 24.54
N GLU A 26 14.10 8.80 24.24
CA GLU A 26 15.28 9.02 23.37
C GLU A 26 15.11 8.59 21.91
N ALA A 27 13.89 8.26 21.49
CA ALA A 27 13.59 7.89 20.13
C ALA A 27 13.78 9.07 19.17
N LYS A 28 14.37 8.81 17.99
CA LYS A 28 14.61 9.80 16.92
C LYS A 28 13.73 9.48 15.71
N PRO A 29 13.26 10.50 14.96
CA PRO A 29 13.55 11.92 15.05
C PRO A 29 12.66 12.67 16.07
N GLN A 30 11.63 12.03 16.63
CA GLN A 30 10.88 12.56 17.77
C GLN A 30 10.72 11.48 18.83
N CYS A 31 10.71 11.86 20.11
CA CYS A 31 10.47 10.93 21.21
C CYS A 31 8.96 10.69 21.42
N MET A 32 8.62 9.49 21.89
CA MET A 32 7.26 8.99 22.14
C MET A 32 6.41 9.91 23.01
N ASN A 33 7.01 10.50 24.04
CA ASN A 33 6.29 11.40 24.93
C ASN A 33 5.92 12.72 24.27
N CYS A 34 6.72 13.20 23.32
CA CYS A 34 6.39 14.40 22.55
C CYS A 34 5.32 14.10 21.50
N ILE A 35 5.44 12.95 20.82
CA ILE A 35 4.47 12.52 19.80
C ILE A 35 3.08 12.30 20.41
N ARG A 36 2.98 11.54 21.51
CA ARG A 36 1.70 11.27 22.19
C ARG A 36 1.00 12.54 22.65
N ARG A 37 1.77 13.58 22.97
CA ARG A 37 1.26 14.86 23.42
C ARG A 37 1.13 15.89 22.29
N GLN A 38 1.42 15.49 21.04
CA GLN A 38 1.40 16.34 19.85
C GLN A 38 2.15 17.67 20.05
N VAL A 39 3.36 17.60 20.66
CA VAL A 39 4.23 18.77 20.89
C VAL A 39 5.58 18.60 20.18
N ARG A 40 6.23 19.72 19.83
CA ARG A 40 7.54 19.73 19.16
C ARG A 40 8.61 19.01 19.98
N CYS A 41 9.41 18.16 19.32
CA CYS A 41 10.53 17.43 19.90
C CYS A 41 11.86 17.91 19.33
N ASP A 42 12.82 18.28 20.16
CA ASP A 42 14.07 18.91 19.69
C ASP A 42 15.01 17.98 18.92
N PHE A 43 14.85 16.66 19.05
CA PHE A 43 15.57 15.70 18.21
C PHE A 43 15.31 15.89 16.71
N LEU A 44 14.17 16.46 16.37
CA LEU A 44 13.74 16.67 15.00
C LEU A 44 14.61 17.74 14.31
N GLY A 45 14.98 18.80 15.04
CA GLY A 45 15.87 19.85 14.55
C GLY A 45 17.32 19.37 14.36
N GLN A 46 17.79 18.44 15.19
CA GLN A 46 19.14 17.88 15.09
C GLN A 46 19.31 16.89 13.92
N ALA A 47 18.23 16.22 13.51
CA ALA A 47 18.25 15.36 12.32
C ALA A 47 18.41 16.17 11.03
N LEU A 48 17.78 17.34 10.95
CA LEU A 48 17.84 18.24 9.81
C LEU A 48 19.22 18.92 9.63
N SER A 49 19.95 19.17 10.72
CA SER A 49 21.28 19.79 10.66
C SER A 49 22.42 18.81 10.34
N SER A 50 22.18 17.49 10.47
CA SER A 50 23.22 16.46 10.38
C SER A 50 23.20 15.68 9.06
N GLN A 51 22.27 15.97 8.15
CA GLN A 51 22.10 15.26 6.88
C GLN A 51 22.44 16.17 5.69
N SER A 52 23.72 16.30 5.40
CA SER A 52 24.18 16.53 4.02
C SER A 52 23.96 15.24 3.24
N PHE A 53 22.74 15.02 2.73
CA PHE A 53 22.43 13.92 1.82
C PHE A 53 23.15 14.13 0.49
N SER A 54 24.27 13.45 0.30
CA SER A 54 24.81 13.17 -1.03
C SER A 54 23.97 12.06 -1.66
N GLY A 55 22.97 12.43 -2.48
CA GLY A 55 22.18 11.50 -3.29
C GLY A 55 20.73 11.94 -3.46
N GLU A 56 20.32 12.15 -4.72
CA GLU A 56 19.02 12.67 -5.23
C GLU A 56 17.80 11.77 -4.95
N SER A 57 17.61 11.27 -3.73
CA SER A 57 16.38 10.53 -3.37
C SER A 57 15.34 11.49 -2.77
N SER A 58 14.40 11.89 -3.63
CA SER A 58 13.13 12.60 -3.41
C SER A 58 13.11 13.66 -2.30
N THR A 59 13.09 14.91 -2.75
CA THR A 59 12.77 16.13 -1.98
C THR A 59 11.49 16.01 -1.11
N GLN A 60 10.62 15.04 -1.38
CA GLN A 60 9.38 14.77 -0.63
C GLN A 60 9.62 14.19 0.77
N VAL A 61 10.58 13.28 0.96
CA VAL A 61 10.87 12.71 2.30
C VAL A 61 11.47 13.79 3.21
N ALA A 62 12.35 14.64 2.66
CA ALA A 62 12.87 15.81 3.35
C ALA A 62 11.77 16.83 3.69
N ARG A 63 10.82 17.09 2.77
CA ARG A 63 9.64 17.94 3.01
C ARG A 63 8.69 17.36 4.07
N ILE A 64 8.44 16.05 4.06
CA ILE A 64 7.64 15.30 5.06
C ILE A 64 8.23 15.42 6.47
N LEU A 65 9.56 15.38 6.58
CA LEU A 65 10.27 15.56 7.86
C LEU A 65 10.22 17.02 8.35
N ARG A 66 10.23 18.01 7.43
CA ARG A 66 10.10 19.45 7.73
C ARG A 66 8.67 19.82 8.16
N ALA A 67 7.64 19.37 7.46
CA ALA A 67 6.24 19.65 7.82
C ALA A 67 5.84 19.08 9.20
N ASN A 68 6.44 17.97 9.63
CA ASN A 68 6.28 17.47 11.01
C ASN A 68 6.94 18.36 12.08
N SER A 69 7.87 19.25 11.69
CA SER A 69 8.65 20.09 12.59
C SER A 69 8.02 21.45 12.90
N ASP A 70 7.18 21.96 12.00
CA ASP A 70 6.56 23.30 12.10
C ASP A 70 5.22 23.32 12.85
N SER A 71 4.90 22.22 13.55
CA SER A 71 3.71 22.11 14.41
C SER A 71 3.63 23.13 15.57
N ALA A 72 4.57 24.07 15.72
CA ALA A 72 4.58 24.99 16.84
C ALA A 72 4.81 26.49 16.54
N HIS A 73 5.36 26.92 15.40
CA HIS A 73 5.57 28.35 15.11
C HIS A 73 5.15 28.62 13.67
N GLY A 74 4.18 29.53 13.49
CA GLY A 74 3.80 30.03 12.19
C GLY A 74 4.87 30.96 11.65
N ASP A 75 5.87 30.39 10.98
CA ASP A 75 6.73 31.14 10.08
C ASP A 75 6.26 30.88 8.65
N ALA A 76 6.01 31.98 7.92
CA ALA A 76 5.12 32.03 6.76
C ALA A 76 5.79 31.70 5.41
N ASP A 77 6.99 31.11 5.40
CA ASP A 77 7.85 31.11 4.21
C ASP A 77 8.09 29.75 3.52
N ASP A 78 7.35 28.69 3.90
CA ASP A 78 7.21 27.50 3.03
C ASP A 78 5.75 27.04 3.03
N PRO A 79 4.95 27.38 1.99
CA PRO A 79 3.57 26.97 1.95
C PRO A 79 3.55 25.47 1.70
N PHE A 80 3.28 24.68 2.75
CA PHE A 80 2.80 23.32 2.57
C PHE A 80 1.50 23.41 1.74
N GLU A 81 1.64 23.26 0.43
CA GLU A 81 0.52 23.35 -0.48
C GLU A 81 -0.29 22.06 -0.32
N GLU A 82 -1.37 22.17 0.45
CA GLU A 82 -2.23 21.03 0.76
C GLU A 82 -2.71 20.37 -0.55
N PRO A 83 -2.58 19.03 -0.70
CA PRO A 83 -2.95 18.33 -1.93
C PRO A 83 -4.39 18.63 -2.35
N GLN A 84 -4.63 18.69 -3.66
CA GLN A 84 -5.93 19.07 -4.20
C GLN A 84 -7.00 18.10 -3.73
N SER A 85 -6.71 16.80 -3.75
CA SER A 85 -7.65 15.81 -3.23
C SER A 85 -7.96 16.05 -1.75
N LEU A 86 -7.00 16.37 -0.89
CA LEU A 86 -7.28 16.62 0.53
C LEU A 86 -8.16 17.86 0.75
N ARG A 87 -7.92 18.95 0.00
CA ARG A 87 -8.77 20.16 0.06
C ARG A 87 -10.23 19.88 -0.33
N LEU A 88 -10.43 18.99 -1.31
CA LEU A 88 -11.77 18.56 -1.71
C LEU A 88 -12.48 17.71 -0.63
N LEU A 89 -11.72 17.07 0.27
CA LEU A 89 -12.26 16.24 1.35
C LEU A 89 -12.57 17.03 2.61
N PHE A 90 -11.76 18.04 2.90
CA PHE A 90 -11.90 18.89 4.08
C PHE A 90 -11.91 20.37 3.66
N PRO A 91 -13.07 20.90 3.22
CA PRO A 91 -13.24 22.34 3.11
C PRO A 91 -12.95 22.97 4.47
N ILE A 92 -12.09 23.99 4.49
CA ILE A 92 -11.53 24.60 5.72
C ILE A 92 -12.65 25.05 6.70
N ASP A 93 -13.83 25.36 6.19
CA ASP A 93 -14.99 25.85 6.94
C ASP A 93 -15.85 24.74 7.60
N GLU A 94 -15.70 23.47 7.23
CA GLU A 94 -16.63 22.39 7.63
C GLU A 94 -16.03 21.29 8.54
N SER A 95 -14.71 21.31 8.80
CA SER A 95 -14.04 20.22 9.53
C SER A 95 -13.11 20.69 10.68
N PRO A 96 -13.64 21.28 11.75
CA PRO A 96 -12.85 21.82 12.86
C PRO A 96 -12.14 20.76 13.72
N ASP A 97 -12.54 19.48 13.64
CA ASP A 97 -12.06 18.41 14.52
C ASP A 97 -10.79 17.68 14.03
N LEU A 98 -10.26 18.02 12.85
CA LEU A 98 -9.08 17.35 12.29
C LEU A 98 -7.79 17.90 12.91
N SER A 99 -7.06 17.08 13.66
CA SER A 99 -5.77 17.51 14.21
C SER A 99 -4.76 17.78 13.08
N LYS A 100 -3.82 18.71 13.31
CA LYS A 100 -2.72 18.99 12.36
C LYS A 100 -1.97 17.72 11.94
N GLN A 101 -1.82 16.78 12.88
CA GLN A 101 -1.16 15.51 12.65
C GLN A 101 -1.98 14.60 11.72
N GLU A 102 -3.29 14.46 11.92
CA GLU A 102 -4.15 13.69 11.02
C GLU A 102 -4.16 14.32 9.62
N ARG A 103 -4.27 15.66 9.53
CA ARG A 103 -4.23 16.38 8.25
C ARG A 103 -2.94 16.09 7.49
N PHE A 104 -1.79 16.17 8.18
CA PHE A 104 -0.50 15.84 7.59
C PHE A 104 -0.43 14.39 7.07
N LEU A 105 -0.89 13.43 7.86
CA LEU A 105 -0.87 12.00 7.49
C LEU A 105 -1.79 11.72 6.30
N MET A 106 -2.98 12.30 6.28
CA MET A 106 -3.91 12.16 5.15
C MET A 106 -3.36 12.84 3.90
N ALA A 107 -2.72 14.00 4.04
CA ALA A 107 -2.09 14.71 2.93
C ALA A 107 -1.01 13.87 2.25
N HIS A 108 -0.24 13.09 3.02
CA HIS A 108 0.77 12.19 2.45
C HIS A 108 0.18 11.20 1.45
N LEU A 109 -0.91 10.50 1.81
CA LEU A 109 -1.55 9.54 0.90
C LEU A 109 -2.30 10.23 -0.24
N CYS A 110 -2.94 11.36 0.04
CA CYS A 110 -3.60 12.20 -0.97
C CYS A 110 -2.62 12.67 -2.04
N LYS A 111 -1.42 13.10 -1.65
CA LYS A 111 -0.37 13.52 -2.58
C LYS A 111 0.09 12.39 -3.49
N ILE A 112 0.30 11.19 -2.95
CA ILE A 112 0.66 10.01 -3.75
C ILE A 112 -0.42 9.72 -4.79
N SER A 113 -1.68 9.77 -4.40
CA SER A 113 -2.80 9.60 -5.34
C SER A 113 -2.81 10.70 -6.41
N ASP A 114 -2.74 11.98 -6.02
CA ASP A 114 -2.69 13.11 -6.96
C ASP A 114 -1.54 12.95 -7.98
N ASP A 115 -0.36 12.51 -7.51
CA ASP A 115 0.81 12.31 -8.36
C ASP A 115 0.62 11.15 -9.34
N LEU A 116 -0.05 10.06 -8.93
CA LEU A 116 -0.39 8.94 -9.82
C LEU A 116 -1.44 9.34 -10.87
N VAL A 117 -2.46 10.09 -10.46
CA VAL A 117 -3.50 10.63 -11.36
C VAL A 117 -2.86 11.54 -12.41
N ALA A 118 -1.97 12.44 -11.98
CA ALA A 118 -1.27 13.38 -12.86
C ALA A 118 -0.51 12.67 -13.99
N VAL A 119 -0.06 11.43 -13.77
CA VAL A 119 0.62 10.61 -14.78
C VAL A 119 -0.23 9.46 -15.33
N SER A 120 -1.55 9.46 -15.09
CA SER A 120 -2.51 8.46 -15.57
C SER A 120 -2.20 7.02 -15.11
N MET A 121 -1.68 6.90 -13.89
CA MET A 121 -1.37 5.66 -13.18
C MET A 121 -2.31 5.41 -11.99
N ASP A 122 -3.41 6.14 -11.90
CA ASP A 122 -4.49 5.99 -10.93
C ASP A 122 -5.07 4.56 -10.91
N ALA A 123 -5.18 3.91 -12.07
CA ALA A 123 -5.62 2.51 -12.14
C ALA A 123 -4.63 1.52 -11.50
N LEU A 124 -3.39 1.94 -11.20
CA LEU A 124 -2.32 1.09 -10.68
C LEU A 124 -2.13 1.20 -9.16
N ASP A 125 -3.09 1.74 -8.44
CA ASP A 125 -2.83 2.32 -7.14
C ASP A 125 -2.73 1.33 -5.95
N PHE A 126 -2.66 0.01 -6.19
CA PHE A 126 -2.51 -1.04 -5.17
C PHE A 126 -3.54 -0.99 -4.03
N GLY A 127 -4.74 -0.49 -4.31
CA GLY A 127 -5.79 -0.31 -3.32
C GLY A 127 -5.77 1.09 -2.69
N LEU A 128 -4.84 1.97 -3.05
CA LEU A 128 -5.06 3.40 -2.87
C LEU A 128 -6.30 3.90 -3.64
N SER A 129 -7.04 3.04 -4.35
CA SER A 129 -8.34 3.25 -5.02
C SER A 129 -9.49 3.12 -4.04
N LEU A 130 -9.19 2.58 -2.86
CA LEU A 130 -9.94 2.85 -1.63
C LEU A 130 -9.66 4.27 -1.10
N LEU A 131 -8.67 4.96 -1.66
CA LEU A 131 -8.41 6.40 -1.56
C LEU A 131 -8.57 6.97 -3.02
N PRO A 132 -8.47 8.27 -3.35
CA PRO A 132 -9.27 8.86 -4.44
C PRO A 132 -8.80 8.38 -5.84
N GLU A 133 -9.67 8.15 -6.84
CA GLU A 133 -10.64 9.12 -7.38
C GLU A 133 -12.04 8.53 -7.67
N SER A 134 -13.04 9.42 -7.71
CA SER A 134 -14.47 9.13 -7.91
C SER A 134 -15.23 8.57 -6.69
N ASN A 135 -15.24 9.40 -5.63
CA ASN A 135 -16.48 9.68 -4.89
C ASN A 135 -16.99 8.57 -3.94
N ARG A 136 -16.36 8.36 -2.76
CA ARG A 136 -17.04 8.29 -1.43
C ARG A 136 -16.23 7.69 -0.29
N THR A 137 -15.20 6.87 -0.50
CA THR A 137 -14.43 6.29 0.64
C THR A 137 -13.80 7.38 1.52
N HIS A 138 -13.44 8.50 0.91
CA HIS A 138 -13.04 9.68 1.66
C HIS A 138 -14.17 10.45 2.34
N ARG A 139 -15.39 10.48 1.79
CA ARG A 139 -16.54 11.03 2.53
C ARG A 139 -16.82 10.20 3.78
N ILE A 140 -16.60 8.89 3.69
CA ILE A 140 -16.68 7.98 4.84
C ILE A 140 -15.54 8.27 5.82
N SER A 141 -14.29 8.46 5.37
CA SER A 141 -13.18 8.80 6.27
C SER A 141 -13.37 10.17 6.95
N VAL A 142 -13.96 11.16 6.26
CA VAL A 142 -14.34 12.45 6.84
C VAL A 142 -15.43 12.26 7.92
N GLY A 143 -16.46 11.48 7.63
CA GLY A 143 -17.61 11.28 8.51
C GLY A 143 -17.46 10.18 9.59
N CYS A 144 -16.41 9.35 9.53
CA CYS A 144 -16.20 8.22 10.44
C CYS A 144 -14.77 8.19 10.96
N SER A 145 -14.60 8.51 12.25
CA SER A 145 -13.29 8.62 12.90
C SER A 145 -12.43 7.37 12.78
N PHE A 146 -12.99 6.17 12.90
CA PHE A 146 -12.21 4.93 12.83
C PHE A 146 -11.70 4.61 11.42
N VAL A 147 -12.42 5.02 10.38
CA VAL A 147 -11.94 4.95 8.99
C VAL A 147 -10.84 5.96 8.77
N ARG A 148 -10.99 7.19 9.30
CA ARG A 148 -9.91 8.18 9.28
C ARG A 148 -8.65 7.66 9.96
N HIS A 149 -8.80 7.02 11.12
CA HIS A 149 -7.68 6.44 11.85
C HIS A 149 -7.02 5.30 11.06
N SER A 150 -7.76 4.46 10.34
CA SER A 150 -7.13 3.41 9.51
C SER A 150 -6.32 4.02 8.36
N VAL A 151 -6.80 5.11 7.75
CA VAL A 151 -6.03 5.89 6.74
C VAL A 151 -4.77 6.50 7.35
N CYS A 152 -4.86 7.12 8.53
CA CYS A 152 -3.72 7.70 9.23
C CYS A 152 -2.69 6.61 9.64
N GLY A 153 -3.15 5.42 10.03
CA GLY A 153 -2.30 4.27 10.32
C GLY A 153 -1.53 3.80 9.08
N LEU A 154 -2.20 3.73 7.92
CA LEU A 154 -1.57 3.37 6.66
C LEU A 154 -0.52 4.40 6.23
N ALA A 155 -0.86 5.69 6.33
CA ALA A 155 0.05 6.78 6.04
C ALA A 155 1.30 6.73 6.93
N SER A 156 1.09 6.54 8.23
CA SER A 156 2.17 6.43 9.21
C SER A 156 3.05 5.21 8.94
N THR A 157 2.47 4.08 8.54
CA THR A 157 3.20 2.86 8.18
C THR A 157 4.08 3.11 6.97
N HIS A 158 3.53 3.71 5.90
CA HIS A 158 4.29 4.03 4.70
C HIS A 158 5.43 5.03 5.00
N LEU A 159 5.14 6.07 5.79
CA LEU A 159 6.13 7.03 6.24
C LEU A 159 7.22 6.40 7.11
N ALA A 160 6.87 5.46 7.98
CA ALA A 160 7.84 4.72 8.79
C ALA A 160 8.81 3.92 7.91
N LEU A 161 8.29 3.26 6.87
CA LEU A 161 9.11 2.53 5.90
C LEU A 161 10.07 3.46 5.13
N LEU A 162 9.59 4.63 4.70
CA LEU A 162 10.39 5.61 3.96
C LEU A 162 11.46 6.30 4.81
N THR A 163 11.13 6.65 6.06
CA THR A 163 11.98 7.50 6.92
C THR A 163 12.78 6.71 7.95
N GLN A 164 12.46 5.43 8.16
CA GLN A 164 12.99 4.60 9.26
C GLN A 164 12.77 5.27 10.63
N SER A 165 11.71 6.06 10.74
CA SER A 165 11.40 6.88 11.90
C SER A 165 10.63 6.08 12.95
N SER A 166 11.21 5.95 14.14
CA SER A 166 10.53 5.39 15.32
C SER A 166 9.25 6.17 15.69
N SER A 167 9.19 7.46 15.37
CA SER A 167 7.99 8.28 15.62
C SER A 167 6.84 7.87 14.71
N MET A 168 7.13 7.60 13.43
CA MET A 168 6.14 7.16 12.46
C MET A 168 5.68 5.73 12.75
N VAL A 169 6.59 4.86 13.21
CA VAL A 169 6.24 3.52 13.72
C VAL A 169 5.23 3.63 14.87
N TYR A 170 5.45 4.54 15.82
CA TYR A 170 4.49 4.75 16.90
C TYR A 170 3.13 5.25 16.41
N LEU A 171 3.13 6.23 15.51
CA LEU A 171 1.88 6.75 14.95
C LEU A 171 1.10 5.67 14.20
N ALA A 172 1.80 4.78 13.48
CA ALA A 172 1.19 3.62 12.84
C ALA A 172 0.46 2.74 13.87
N TYR A 173 1.13 2.34 14.95
CA TYR A 173 0.49 1.56 16.02
C TYR A 173 -0.65 2.32 16.71
N TYR A 174 -0.47 3.61 16.97
CA TYR A 174 -1.44 4.45 17.68
C TYR A 174 -2.75 4.58 16.89
N TYR A 175 -2.68 4.99 15.62
CA TYR A 175 -3.87 5.15 14.79
C TYR A 175 -4.52 3.81 14.44
N ARG A 176 -3.72 2.75 14.27
CA ARG A 176 -4.25 1.41 14.05
C ARG A 176 -5.05 0.89 15.25
N ASP A 177 -4.57 1.12 16.48
CA ASP A 177 -5.31 0.80 17.71
C ASP A 177 -6.64 1.57 17.81
N LEU A 178 -6.63 2.89 17.51
CA LEU A 178 -7.87 3.67 17.48
C LEU A 178 -8.87 3.18 16.41
N ALA A 179 -8.37 2.81 15.22
CA ALA A 179 -9.18 2.26 14.15
C ALA A 179 -9.81 0.92 14.53
N LEU A 180 -9.04 0.00 15.12
CA LEU A 180 -9.53 -1.30 15.58
C LEU A 180 -10.58 -1.17 16.68
N ARG A 181 -10.41 -0.23 17.62
CA ARG A 181 -11.41 0.04 18.67
C ARG A 181 -12.72 0.52 18.06
N GLY A 182 -12.69 1.55 17.22
CA GLY A 182 -13.90 2.07 16.61
C GLY A 182 -14.56 1.08 15.64
N LEU A 183 -13.79 0.24 14.95
CA LEU A 183 -14.34 -0.86 14.15
C LEU A 183 -15.08 -1.88 15.03
N ARG A 184 -14.50 -2.28 16.17
CA ARG A 184 -15.14 -3.19 17.13
C ARG A 184 -16.42 -2.62 17.72
N GLU A 185 -16.43 -1.32 18.03
CA GLU A 185 -17.63 -0.62 18.49
C GLU A 185 -18.70 -0.58 17.40
N SER A 186 -18.33 -0.25 16.16
CA SER A 186 -19.26 -0.21 15.02
C SER A 186 -19.86 -1.59 14.71
N LEU A 187 -19.08 -2.67 14.89
CA LEU A 187 -19.54 -4.05 14.72
C LEU A 187 -20.69 -4.44 15.66
N THR A 188 -20.85 -3.76 16.80
CA THR A 188 -21.93 -4.08 17.76
C THR A 188 -23.32 -3.71 17.23
N VAL A 189 -23.41 -2.75 16.30
CA VAL A 189 -24.67 -2.28 15.71
C VAL A 189 -24.50 -2.16 14.19
N LEU A 190 -24.29 -3.27 13.51
CA LEU A 190 -24.11 -3.30 12.06
C LEU A 190 -25.44 -2.98 11.34
N ASN A 191 -25.44 -1.94 10.51
CA ASN A 191 -26.60 -1.46 9.77
C ASN A 191 -26.19 -0.75 8.45
N ARG A 192 -27.19 -0.31 7.66
CA ARG A 192 -26.96 0.34 6.36
C ARG A 192 -26.10 1.61 6.41
N ASN A 193 -26.04 2.30 7.55
CA ASN A 193 -25.33 3.58 7.66
C ASN A 193 -23.84 3.40 7.95
N ASN A 194 -23.43 2.28 8.56
CA ASN A 194 -22.03 2.05 8.95
C ASN A 194 -21.35 0.90 8.19
N VAL A 195 -22.09 0.10 7.43
CA VAL A 195 -21.53 -1.05 6.72
C VAL A 195 -20.45 -0.67 5.70
N ASP A 196 -20.58 0.47 5.02
CA ASP A 196 -19.54 0.98 4.12
C ASP A 196 -18.27 1.38 4.88
N ALA A 197 -18.41 2.04 6.03
CA ALA A 197 -17.31 2.44 6.88
C ALA A 197 -16.55 1.22 7.44
N MET A 198 -17.30 0.19 7.84
CA MET A 198 -16.75 -1.06 8.32
C MET A 198 -16.01 -1.84 7.24
N LEU A 199 -16.57 -1.90 6.04
CA LEU A 199 -15.91 -2.50 4.88
C LEU A 199 -14.60 -1.77 4.57
N ALA A 200 -14.63 -0.44 4.51
CA ALA A 200 -13.45 0.38 4.23
C ALA A 200 -12.36 0.20 5.30
N ALA A 201 -12.72 0.28 6.58
CA ALA A 201 -11.77 0.09 7.67
C ALA A 201 -11.18 -1.33 7.69
N SER A 202 -12.01 -2.35 7.45
CA SER A 202 -11.55 -3.74 7.42
C SER A 202 -10.55 -3.99 6.29
N CYS A 203 -10.80 -3.46 5.09
CA CYS A 203 -9.84 -3.52 3.98
C CYS A 203 -8.54 -2.76 4.28
N LEU A 204 -8.63 -1.52 4.79
CA LEU A 204 -7.44 -0.72 5.11
C LEU A 204 -6.60 -1.36 6.22
N LEU A 205 -7.23 -1.95 7.23
CA LEU A 205 -6.55 -2.64 8.33
C LEU A 205 -5.94 -3.97 7.88
N SER A 206 -6.55 -4.67 6.91
CA SER A 206 -5.99 -5.93 6.39
C SER A 206 -4.65 -5.73 5.68
N TRP A 207 -4.43 -4.57 5.03
CA TRP A 207 -3.11 -4.21 4.48
C TRP A 207 -2.08 -3.88 5.54
N GLN A 208 -2.52 -3.36 6.67
CA GLN A 208 -1.65 -2.95 7.77
C GLN A 208 -1.39 -4.07 8.78
N ALA A 209 -2.09 -5.20 8.67
CA ALA A 209 -1.97 -6.28 9.65
C ALA A 209 -0.55 -6.88 9.60
N PRO A 210 0.23 -6.87 10.70
CA PRO A 210 1.60 -7.37 10.76
C PRO A 210 1.67 -8.90 10.75
N GLU A 211 0.63 -9.56 11.27
CA GLU A 211 0.56 -11.00 11.47
C GLU A 211 -0.57 -11.60 10.63
N SER A 212 -0.44 -12.90 10.33
CA SER A 212 -1.46 -13.64 9.58
C SER A 212 -2.78 -13.72 10.36
N GLN A 213 -2.74 -13.93 11.68
CA GLN A 213 -3.95 -14.00 12.49
C GLN A 213 -4.78 -12.72 12.43
N GLU A 214 -4.12 -11.56 12.54
CA GLU A 214 -4.81 -10.26 12.46
C GLU A 214 -5.39 -10.03 11.06
N PHE A 215 -4.65 -10.42 10.01
CA PHE A 215 -5.15 -10.39 8.64
C PHE A 215 -6.45 -11.19 8.49
N MET A 216 -6.47 -12.45 8.96
CA MET A 216 -7.65 -13.30 8.92
C MET A 216 -8.84 -12.68 9.65
N GLN A 217 -8.61 -12.01 10.79
CA GLN A 217 -9.67 -11.33 11.52
C GLN A 217 -10.23 -10.13 10.75
N THR A 218 -9.37 -9.31 10.15
CA THR A 218 -9.82 -8.19 9.31
C THR A 218 -10.55 -8.67 8.06
N MET A 219 -10.14 -9.80 7.48
CA MET A 219 -10.81 -10.41 6.34
C MET A 219 -12.20 -10.95 6.67
N LYS A 220 -12.36 -11.59 7.84
CA LYS A 220 -13.70 -11.93 8.36
C LYS A 220 -14.61 -10.70 8.51
N GLY A 221 -14.03 -9.54 8.82
CA GLY A 221 -14.73 -8.26 8.85
C GLY A 221 -15.22 -7.80 7.47
N VAL A 222 -14.41 -8.02 6.43
CA VAL A 222 -14.79 -7.77 5.03
C VAL A 222 -15.96 -8.69 4.63
N ASP A 223 -15.82 -10.00 4.85
CA ASP A 223 -16.86 -10.99 4.53
C ASP A 223 -18.18 -10.67 5.23
N LEU A 224 -18.13 -10.33 6.52
CA LEU A 224 -19.30 -9.96 7.30
C LEU A 224 -20.00 -8.73 6.71
N ALA A 225 -19.23 -7.68 6.36
CA ALA A 225 -19.79 -6.47 5.78
C ALA A 225 -20.46 -6.74 4.42
N LEU A 226 -19.81 -7.53 3.55
CA LEU A 226 -20.38 -7.90 2.24
C LEU A 226 -21.69 -8.71 2.39
N ASN A 227 -21.71 -9.69 3.29
CA ASN A 227 -22.91 -10.49 3.58
C ASN A 227 -24.07 -9.64 4.11
N GLU A 228 -23.81 -8.69 5.01
CA GLU A 228 -24.85 -7.80 5.53
C GLU A 228 -25.32 -6.79 4.48
N MET A 229 -24.43 -6.27 3.64
CA MET A 229 -24.82 -5.46 2.49
C MET A 229 -25.77 -6.22 1.56
N GLU A 230 -25.56 -7.52 1.36
CA GLU A 230 -26.47 -8.37 0.59
C GLU A 230 -27.83 -8.52 1.27
N LYS A 231 -27.87 -8.85 2.56
CA LYS A 231 -29.13 -8.98 3.32
C LYS A 231 -29.98 -7.72 3.27
N PHE A 232 -29.35 -6.56 3.32
CA PHE A 232 -30.05 -5.28 3.22
C PHE A 232 -30.33 -4.87 1.77
N GLY A 233 -29.75 -5.51 0.76
CA GLY A 233 -29.77 -4.98 -0.61
C GLY A 233 -29.12 -3.59 -0.70
N HIS A 234 -28.09 -3.35 0.11
CA HIS A 234 -27.34 -2.10 0.13
C HIS A 234 -26.46 -2.00 -1.12
N GLN A 235 -26.66 -0.95 -1.91
CA GLN A 235 -25.84 -0.66 -3.07
C GLN A 235 -24.66 0.20 -2.66
N SER A 236 -23.47 -0.36 -2.78
CA SER A 236 -22.22 0.31 -2.44
C SER A 236 -21.24 0.23 -3.60
N GLN A 237 -20.61 1.36 -3.93
CA GLN A 237 -19.51 1.39 -4.90
C GLN A 237 -18.29 0.66 -4.35
N LEU A 238 -18.04 0.74 -3.03
CA LEU A 238 -16.97 -0.01 -2.39
C LEU A 238 -17.20 -1.52 -2.53
N ARG A 239 -18.46 -1.96 -2.36
CA ARG A 239 -18.85 -3.34 -2.67
C ARG A 239 -18.61 -3.69 -4.13
N SER A 240 -18.89 -2.80 -5.09
CA SER A 240 -18.64 -3.09 -6.50
C SER A 240 -17.15 -3.26 -6.84
N LEU A 241 -16.26 -2.49 -6.17
CA LEU A 241 -14.81 -2.62 -6.31
C LEU A 241 -14.29 -3.96 -5.79
N ILE A 242 -14.90 -4.47 -4.71
CA ILE A 242 -14.51 -5.73 -4.06
C ILE A 242 -15.18 -6.93 -4.75
N GLN A 243 -16.47 -6.86 -5.07
CA GLN A 243 -17.29 -7.98 -5.54
C GLN A 243 -17.18 -8.27 -7.05
N GLN A 244 -16.62 -7.35 -7.86
CA GLN A 244 -16.14 -7.72 -9.22
C GLN A 244 -15.11 -8.89 -9.18
N ALA A 245 -14.60 -9.24 -8.00
CA ALA A 245 -13.76 -10.41 -7.72
C ALA A 245 -14.48 -11.77 -7.60
N GLU A 246 -15.70 -11.80 -7.07
CA GLU A 246 -16.20 -13.00 -6.36
C GLU A 246 -17.13 -13.89 -7.21
N ASN A 247 -17.56 -13.45 -8.39
CA ASN A 247 -18.64 -14.09 -9.15
C ASN A 247 -18.25 -15.40 -9.89
N ARG A 248 -17.24 -16.17 -9.45
CA ARG A 248 -16.90 -17.46 -10.10
C ARG A 248 -16.42 -18.54 -9.12
N GLU A 249 -17.17 -19.64 -9.07
CA GLU A 249 -16.68 -20.92 -8.53
C GLU A 249 -15.57 -21.45 -9.44
N THR A 250 -14.33 -21.47 -8.94
CA THR A 250 -13.20 -22.11 -9.61
C THR A 250 -13.26 -23.62 -9.39
N VAL A 251 -13.89 -24.35 -10.32
CA VAL A 251 -13.72 -25.80 -10.42
C VAL A 251 -12.35 -26.07 -11.05
N LEU A 252 -11.37 -26.49 -10.23
CA LEU A 252 -10.05 -26.89 -10.71
C LEU A 252 -10.12 -28.28 -11.39
N PRO A 253 -9.71 -28.44 -12.66
CA PRO A 253 -9.60 -29.75 -13.29
C PRO A 253 -8.49 -30.60 -12.66
N GLU A 254 -8.67 -31.93 -12.57
CA GLU A 254 -7.71 -32.88 -11.97
C GLU A 254 -6.31 -32.89 -12.63
N ASN A 255 -6.17 -32.37 -13.86
CA ASN A 255 -4.87 -32.19 -14.54
C ASN A 255 -4.06 -30.96 -14.06
N ALA A 256 -4.55 -30.20 -13.08
CA ALA A 256 -3.95 -28.94 -12.64
C ALA A 256 -2.57 -29.09 -11.98
N LEU A 257 -2.27 -30.22 -11.32
CA LEU A 257 -1.05 -30.34 -10.50
C LEU A 257 0.25 -30.27 -11.32
N HIS A 258 0.28 -30.88 -12.52
CA HIS A 258 1.41 -30.75 -13.45
C HIS A 258 1.52 -29.35 -14.09
N SER A 259 0.39 -28.64 -14.22
CA SER A 259 0.33 -27.27 -14.72
C SER A 259 0.85 -26.25 -13.69
N VAL A 260 0.67 -26.53 -12.39
CA VAL A 260 1.12 -25.66 -11.29
C VAL A 260 2.65 -25.64 -11.20
N ASP A 261 3.30 -26.80 -11.23
CA ASP A 261 4.77 -26.88 -11.15
C ASP A 261 5.43 -26.15 -12.32
N ALA A 262 4.91 -26.33 -13.55
CA ALA A 262 5.37 -25.62 -14.73
C ALA A 262 5.17 -24.09 -14.62
N SER A 263 4.06 -23.66 -14.02
CA SER A 263 3.76 -22.24 -13.80
C SER A 263 4.72 -21.60 -12.79
N VAL A 264 5.00 -22.29 -11.68
CA VAL A 264 5.97 -21.83 -10.67
C VAL A 264 7.38 -21.75 -11.25
N GLU A 265 7.79 -22.74 -12.05
CA GLU A 265 9.09 -22.74 -12.73
C GLU A 265 9.22 -21.60 -13.74
N LEU A 266 8.19 -21.35 -14.54
CA LEU A 266 8.14 -20.22 -15.48
C LEU A 266 8.20 -18.87 -14.75
N ALA A 267 7.46 -18.71 -13.66
CA ALA A 267 7.49 -17.50 -12.83
C ALA A 267 8.88 -17.27 -12.21
N CYS A 268 9.51 -18.32 -11.67
CA CYS A 268 10.88 -18.23 -11.15
C CYS A 268 11.91 -17.90 -12.24
N SER A 269 11.77 -18.48 -13.42
CA SER A 269 12.65 -18.23 -14.58
C SER A 269 12.61 -16.77 -15.02
N THR A 270 11.42 -16.22 -15.20
CA THR A 270 11.21 -14.84 -15.64
C THR A 270 11.66 -13.83 -14.59
N LEU A 271 11.42 -14.09 -13.29
CA LEU A 271 11.95 -13.30 -12.18
C LEU A 271 13.49 -13.30 -12.13
N LYS A 272 14.14 -14.45 -12.40
CA LYS A 272 15.61 -14.52 -12.49
C LYS A 272 16.14 -13.72 -13.68
N GLU A 273 15.41 -13.65 -14.79
CA GLU A 273 15.80 -12.80 -15.92
C GLU A 273 15.65 -11.32 -15.57
N LEU A 274 14.56 -10.93 -14.90
CA LEU A 274 14.39 -9.57 -14.37
C LEU A 274 15.53 -9.19 -13.42
N GLN A 275 15.93 -10.10 -12.52
CA GLN A 275 17.01 -9.87 -11.58
C GLN A 275 18.33 -9.46 -12.26
N LYS A 276 18.64 -10.02 -13.43
CA LYS A 276 19.86 -9.68 -14.19
C LYS A 276 19.85 -8.25 -14.74
N GLN A 277 18.66 -7.66 -14.91
CA GLN A 277 18.47 -6.36 -15.57
C GLN A 277 18.37 -5.19 -14.58
N VAL A 278 18.13 -5.49 -13.30
CA VAL A 278 17.84 -4.50 -12.25
C VAL A 278 19.10 -3.80 -11.73
N GLY A 279 20.28 -4.35 -11.98
CA GLY A 279 21.56 -3.77 -11.55
C GLY A 279 21.68 -3.68 -10.02
N ASP A 280 22.11 -2.52 -9.52
CA ASP A 280 22.36 -2.27 -8.08
C ASP A 280 21.14 -1.71 -7.32
N ASP A 281 19.94 -1.73 -7.92
CA ASP A 281 18.73 -1.27 -7.24
C ASP A 281 18.34 -2.22 -6.09
N ALA A 282 18.71 -1.82 -4.87
CA ALA A 282 18.54 -2.64 -3.68
C ALA A 282 17.08 -3.00 -3.36
N GLU A 283 16.10 -2.14 -3.70
CA GLU A 283 14.68 -2.42 -3.43
C GLU A 283 14.13 -3.45 -4.41
N LEU A 284 14.39 -3.27 -5.71
CA LEU A 284 13.97 -4.22 -6.73
C LEU A 284 14.68 -5.58 -6.57
N VAL A 285 16.00 -5.58 -6.30
CA VAL A 285 16.75 -6.82 -6.04
C VAL A 285 16.16 -7.57 -4.84
N ARG A 286 15.80 -6.88 -3.78
CA ARG A 286 15.15 -7.47 -2.61
C ARG A 286 13.78 -8.04 -2.96
N GLY A 287 12.91 -7.24 -3.57
CA GLY A 287 11.56 -7.67 -3.95
C GLY A 287 11.57 -8.91 -4.84
N ILE A 288 12.47 -8.97 -5.82
CA ILE A 288 12.59 -10.14 -6.71
C ILE A 288 13.05 -11.38 -5.96
N LYS A 289 14.03 -11.24 -5.05
CA LYS A 289 14.48 -12.36 -4.21
C LYS A 289 13.36 -12.88 -3.32
N GLU A 290 12.59 -11.99 -2.69
CA GLU A 290 11.45 -12.39 -1.85
C GLU A 290 10.37 -13.13 -2.65
N LEU A 291 10.06 -12.68 -3.88
CA LEU A 291 9.11 -13.39 -4.75
C LEU A 291 9.61 -14.79 -5.16
N ILE A 292 10.89 -14.92 -5.51
CA ILE A 292 11.50 -16.22 -5.84
C ILE A 292 11.48 -17.14 -4.62
N ASN A 293 11.92 -16.65 -3.46
CA ASN A 293 11.94 -17.41 -2.22
C ASN A 293 10.53 -17.90 -1.85
N PHE A 294 9.54 -17.02 -1.99
CA PHE A 294 8.15 -17.34 -1.72
C PHE A 294 7.64 -18.49 -2.61
N LEU A 295 7.84 -18.39 -3.92
CA LEU A 295 7.45 -19.44 -4.87
C LEU A 295 8.15 -20.78 -4.59
N GLN A 296 9.45 -20.74 -4.27
CA GLN A 296 10.22 -21.93 -3.92
C GLN A 296 9.73 -22.58 -2.62
N ASN A 297 9.43 -21.77 -1.59
CA ASN A 297 8.91 -22.25 -0.33
C ASN A 297 7.54 -22.91 -0.48
N LEU A 298 6.65 -22.34 -1.29
CA LEU A 298 5.36 -22.96 -1.60
C LEU A 298 5.51 -24.33 -2.25
N ARG A 299 6.53 -24.52 -3.09
CA ARG A 299 6.82 -25.82 -3.73
C ARG A 299 7.40 -26.83 -2.75
N ILE A 300 8.31 -26.40 -1.87
CA ILE A 300 9.01 -27.28 -0.93
C ILE A 300 8.08 -27.72 0.20
N SER A 301 7.26 -26.79 0.70
CA SER A 301 6.38 -27.00 1.84
C SER A 301 5.02 -26.35 1.53
N PRO A 302 4.18 -27.00 0.72
CA PRO A 302 2.85 -26.48 0.42
C PRO A 302 2.04 -26.36 1.72
N PRO A 303 1.24 -25.29 1.88
CA PRO A 303 0.38 -25.17 3.04
C PRO A 303 -0.70 -26.24 3.04
N GLY A 304 -1.23 -26.54 4.23
CA GLY A 304 -2.34 -27.48 4.37
C GLY A 304 -3.63 -27.00 3.68
N PRO A 305 -4.65 -27.87 3.60
CA PRO A 305 -5.86 -27.61 2.82
C PRO A 305 -6.79 -26.57 3.45
N THR A 306 -6.54 -26.15 4.70
CA THR A 306 -7.48 -25.25 5.38
C THR A 306 -7.36 -23.80 4.86
N PRO A 307 -8.45 -23.03 4.81
CA PRO A 307 -8.41 -21.62 4.44
C PRO A 307 -7.40 -20.82 5.28
N ASP A 308 -7.33 -21.12 6.58
CA ASP A 308 -6.44 -20.42 7.51
C ASP A 308 -4.95 -20.68 7.18
N GLU A 309 -4.57 -21.93 6.86
CA GLU A 309 -3.20 -22.29 6.47
C GLU A 309 -2.81 -21.65 5.12
N GLN A 310 -3.72 -21.68 4.14
CA GLN A 310 -3.47 -21.07 2.83
C GLN A 310 -3.39 -19.55 2.92
N LEU A 311 -4.24 -18.91 3.74
CA LEU A 311 -4.23 -17.47 3.94
C LEU A 311 -2.98 -17.03 4.71
N GLN A 312 -2.51 -17.85 5.65
CA GLN A 312 -1.22 -17.66 6.32
C GLN A 312 -0.04 -17.74 5.34
N ALA A 313 -0.10 -18.66 4.37
CA ALA A 313 0.95 -18.80 3.36
C ALA A 313 1.12 -17.53 2.51
N LEU A 314 0.07 -16.74 2.28
CA LEU A 314 0.15 -15.48 1.52
C LEU A 314 0.90 -14.34 2.25
N HIS A 315 1.27 -14.53 3.53
CA HIS A 315 1.91 -13.49 4.35
C HIS A 315 3.12 -12.81 3.69
N PRO A 316 4.09 -13.52 3.08
CA PRO A 316 5.26 -12.88 2.49
C PRO A 316 4.89 -11.87 1.41
N ILE A 317 4.06 -12.27 0.44
CA ILE A 317 3.68 -11.41 -0.70
C ILE A 317 2.68 -10.31 -0.35
N ARG A 318 2.03 -10.39 0.82
CA ARG A 318 1.15 -9.33 1.35
C ARG A 318 1.92 -8.08 1.77
N HIS A 319 3.16 -8.23 2.22
CA HIS A 319 3.98 -7.12 2.75
C HIS A 319 4.94 -6.55 1.70
N TRP A 320 4.63 -6.68 0.41
CA TRP A 320 5.54 -6.28 -0.67
C TRP A 320 5.99 -4.80 -0.59
N LEU A 321 5.13 -3.91 -0.07
CA LEU A 321 5.47 -2.49 0.13
C LEU A 321 6.62 -2.31 1.14
N SER A 322 6.83 -3.25 2.06
CA SER A 322 8.00 -3.23 2.95
C SER A 322 9.31 -3.55 2.22
N TRP A 323 9.24 -4.22 1.06
CA TRP A 323 10.40 -4.50 0.21
C TRP A 323 10.76 -3.31 -0.67
N LEU A 324 9.76 -2.57 -1.14
CA LEU A 324 9.92 -1.38 -1.99
C LEU A 324 9.16 -0.16 -1.44
N PRO A 325 9.60 0.43 -0.32
CA PRO A 325 8.94 1.59 0.26
C PRO A 325 8.81 2.76 -0.71
N LYS A 326 9.76 2.91 -1.65
CA LYS A 326 9.74 4.00 -2.64
C LYS A 326 8.91 3.68 -3.87
N ALA A 327 8.32 2.49 -3.99
CA ALA A 327 7.59 2.09 -5.19
C ALA A 327 6.49 3.09 -5.56
N LEU A 328 5.66 3.49 -4.60
CA LEU A 328 4.56 4.44 -4.85
C LEU A 328 5.07 5.80 -5.36
N LEU A 329 6.24 6.25 -4.89
CA LEU A 329 6.86 7.50 -5.33
C LEU A 329 7.56 7.37 -6.69
N ARG A 330 8.10 6.20 -7.00
CA ARG A 330 8.76 5.91 -8.28
C ARG A 330 7.77 5.64 -9.40
N LEU A 331 6.54 5.26 -9.07
CA LEU A 331 5.47 5.10 -10.04
C LEU A 331 5.09 6.43 -10.67
N SER A 332 5.03 7.53 -9.90
CA SER A 332 4.82 8.86 -10.49
C SER A 332 5.94 9.27 -11.44
N ASP A 333 7.15 8.72 -11.29
CA ASP A 333 8.27 8.94 -12.21
C ASP A 333 8.21 8.03 -13.46
N ARG A 334 7.17 7.19 -13.59
CA ARG A 334 6.99 6.20 -14.68
C ARG A 334 8.20 5.26 -14.84
N ASP A 335 8.78 4.82 -13.72
CA ASP A 335 9.94 3.94 -13.72
C ASP A 335 9.61 2.58 -14.39
N PRO A 336 10.21 2.27 -15.56
CA PRO A 336 9.85 1.09 -16.34
C PRO A 336 10.26 -0.23 -15.67
N LEU A 337 11.36 -0.26 -14.91
CA LEU A 337 11.80 -1.49 -14.24
C LEU A 337 10.91 -1.80 -13.04
N LEU A 338 10.46 -0.77 -12.32
CA LEU A 338 9.45 -0.94 -11.29
C LEU A 338 8.12 -1.44 -11.86
N MET A 339 7.67 -0.88 -12.98
CA MET A 339 6.44 -1.33 -13.65
C MET A 339 6.54 -2.81 -14.07
N VAL A 340 7.67 -3.23 -14.64
CA VAL A 340 7.93 -4.64 -14.96
C VAL A 340 7.93 -5.50 -13.71
N PHE A 341 8.56 -5.05 -12.62
CA PHE A 341 8.52 -5.76 -11.34
C PHE A 341 7.08 -5.94 -10.84
N LEU A 342 6.25 -4.90 -10.91
CA LEU A 342 4.86 -4.97 -10.50
C LEU A 342 4.03 -5.90 -11.39
N ALA A 343 4.33 -5.99 -12.68
CA ALA A 343 3.72 -6.98 -13.56
C ALA A 343 4.08 -8.41 -13.12
N HIS A 344 5.35 -8.65 -12.76
CA HIS A 344 5.78 -9.93 -12.19
C HIS A 344 5.15 -10.23 -10.83
N TYR A 345 5.00 -9.22 -9.96
CA TYR A 345 4.29 -9.38 -8.69
C TYR A 345 2.86 -9.87 -8.91
N ASN A 346 2.11 -9.22 -9.81
CA ASN A 346 0.75 -9.64 -10.14
C ASN A 346 0.72 -11.02 -10.79
N MET A 347 1.68 -11.36 -11.66
CA MET A 347 1.84 -12.70 -12.22
C MET A 347 2.06 -13.76 -11.14
N VAL A 348 2.90 -13.49 -10.12
CA VAL A 348 3.10 -14.40 -8.99
C VAL A 348 1.81 -14.61 -8.21
N VAL A 349 1.06 -13.53 -7.93
CA VAL A 349 -0.25 -13.64 -7.27
C VAL A 349 -1.21 -14.52 -8.07
N LEU A 350 -1.27 -14.36 -9.41
CA LEU A 350 -2.07 -15.22 -10.29
C LEU A 350 -1.63 -16.68 -10.25
N ALA A 351 -0.31 -16.94 -10.26
CA ALA A 351 0.22 -18.30 -10.20
C ALA A 351 -0.15 -18.98 -8.87
N VAL A 352 -0.04 -18.25 -7.76
CA VAL A 352 -0.24 -18.75 -6.40
C VAL A 352 -1.70 -19.07 -6.10
N GLU A 353 -2.63 -18.33 -6.70
CA GLU A 353 -4.05 -18.61 -6.52
C GLU A 353 -4.45 -20.00 -7.03
N SER A 354 -3.85 -20.46 -8.13
CA SER A 354 -4.08 -21.83 -8.63
C SER A 354 -3.62 -22.91 -7.62
N ILE A 355 -2.74 -22.53 -6.70
CA ILE A 355 -2.16 -23.37 -5.64
C ILE A 355 -3.00 -23.25 -4.36
N LEU A 356 -3.55 -22.05 -4.08
CA LEU A 356 -4.20 -21.67 -2.83
C LEU A 356 -5.68 -21.25 -3.03
N PRO A 357 -6.56 -22.14 -3.52
CA PRO A 357 -7.93 -21.80 -3.90
C PRO A 357 -8.84 -21.43 -2.72
N ALA A 358 -8.48 -21.81 -1.48
CA ALA A 358 -9.31 -21.58 -0.30
C ALA A 358 -9.20 -20.14 0.25
N THR A 359 -8.33 -19.31 -0.32
CA THR A 359 -8.01 -17.98 0.22
C THR A 359 -9.06 -16.90 -0.03
N ARG A 360 -10.08 -17.16 -0.87
CA ARG A 360 -11.15 -16.21 -1.27
C ARG A 360 -10.61 -14.76 -1.33
N ASN A 361 -9.71 -14.51 -2.28
CA ASN A 361 -8.99 -13.24 -2.33
C ASN A 361 -9.96 -12.07 -2.61
N PRO A 362 -10.12 -11.11 -1.67
CA PRO A 362 -11.04 -9.98 -1.84
C PRO A 362 -10.60 -9.00 -2.95
N PHE A 363 -9.35 -9.10 -3.42
CA PHE A 363 -8.78 -8.27 -4.47
C PHE A 363 -8.64 -9.09 -5.77
N ALA A 364 -9.80 -9.37 -6.38
CA ALA A 364 -10.06 -10.01 -7.67
C ALA A 364 -8.87 -10.42 -8.55
N ILE A 365 -8.86 -11.68 -9.00
CA ILE A 365 -7.98 -12.19 -10.07
C ILE A 365 -8.09 -11.37 -11.36
N SER A 366 -9.33 -11.02 -11.73
CA SER A 366 -9.62 -10.26 -12.95
C SER A 366 -8.93 -8.90 -12.94
N LYS A 367 -8.90 -8.23 -11.78
CA LYS A 367 -8.17 -6.97 -11.60
C LYS A 367 -6.67 -7.14 -11.75
N ARG A 368 -6.09 -8.26 -11.30
CA ARG A 368 -4.65 -8.56 -11.48
C ARG A 368 -4.29 -8.71 -12.95
N VAL A 369 -5.15 -9.34 -13.75
CA VAL A 369 -4.97 -9.47 -15.20
C VAL A 369 -5.07 -8.10 -15.90
N GLU A 370 -6.11 -7.32 -15.59
CA GLU A 370 -6.27 -5.94 -16.08
C GLU A 370 -5.04 -5.08 -15.74
N PHE A 371 -4.48 -5.27 -14.55
CA PHE A 371 -3.27 -4.57 -14.09
C PHE A 371 -2.04 -4.90 -14.94
N ILE A 372 -1.82 -6.18 -15.25
CA ILE A 372 -0.72 -6.63 -16.11
C ILE A 372 -0.86 -6.04 -17.52
N GLU A 373 -2.05 -6.12 -18.11
CA GLU A 373 -2.37 -5.57 -19.44
C GLU A 373 -2.14 -4.05 -19.48
N ARG A 374 -2.52 -3.34 -18.41
CA ARG A 374 -2.32 -1.89 -18.29
C ARG A 374 -0.83 -1.53 -18.15
N LEU A 375 -0.07 -2.26 -17.34
CA LEU A 375 1.37 -2.08 -17.20
C LEU A 375 2.09 -2.27 -18.54
N ASP A 376 1.72 -3.29 -19.32
CA ASP A 376 2.28 -3.54 -20.65
C ASP A 376 2.06 -2.36 -21.61
N LYS A 377 0.84 -1.78 -21.59
CA LYS A 377 0.51 -0.59 -22.37
C LYS A 377 1.37 0.61 -21.95
N LEU A 378 1.45 0.90 -20.65
CA LEU A 378 2.21 2.04 -20.14
C LEU A 378 3.73 1.88 -20.38
N ILE A 379 4.27 0.67 -20.24
CA ILE A 379 5.68 0.38 -20.59
C ILE A 379 5.92 0.64 -22.08
N SER A 380 4.94 0.31 -22.94
CA SER A 380 5.03 0.59 -24.38
C SER A 380 5.02 2.09 -24.69
N GLU A 381 4.22 2.88 -23.98
CA GLU A 381 4.19 4.35 -24.10
C GLU A 381 5.52 4.99 -23.66
N VAL A 382 6.11 4.54 -22.55
CA VAL A 382 7.44 4.98 -22.08
C VAL A 382 8.53 4.63 -23.10
N ARG A 383 8.41 3.50 -23.80
CA ARG A 383 9.36 3.12 -24.86
C ARG A 383 9.25 4.01 -26.09
N GLN A 384 8.04 4.42 -26.46
CA GLN A 384 7.77 5.29 -27.62
C GLN A 384 8.29 6.70 -27.38
N THR A 385 7.95 7.32 -26.24
CA THR A 385 8.45 8.65 -25.84
C THR A 385 9.98 8.70 -25.82
N ALA A 386 10.64 7.71 -25.19
CA ALA A 386 12.10 7.62 -25.21
C ALA A 386 12.68 7.47 -26.64
N ALA A 387 11.94 6.88 -27.58
CA ALA A 387 12.38 6.70 -28.97
C ALA A 387 12.38 7.99 -29.78
N GLU A 388 11.44 8.88 -29.47
CA GLU A 388 11.33 10.20 -30.07
C GLU A 388 12.43 11.15 -29.55
N GLU A 389 12.85 11.00 -28.30
CA GLU A 389 13.85 11.87 -27.66
C GLU A 389 15.32 11.54 -28.00
N SER A 390 15.67 10.29 -28.40
CA SER A 390 17.04 9.95 -28.85
C SER A 390 17.15 8.59 -29.59
N PRO A 391 17.51 8.56 -30.89
CA PRO A 391 17.66 7.31 -31.65
C PRO A 391 19.05 6.65 -31.58
N LYS A 392 20.08 7.25 -30.97
CA LYS A 392 21.46 7.03 -31.45
C LYS A 392 22.35 6.04 -30.69
N SER A 393 21.95 5.50 -29.53
CA SER A 393 22.83 4.62 -28.73
C SER A 393 22.41 3.13 -28.76
N PRO A 394 23.34 2.19 -29.05
CA PRO A 394 23.08 0.74 -28.97
C PRO A 394 22.60 0.29 -27.58
N SER A 395 23.05 0.98 -26.52
CA SER A 395 22.68 0.69 -25.14
C SER A 395 21.19 0.96 -24.87
N THR A 396 20.64 2.02 -25.45
CA THR A 396 19.24 2.41 -25.31
C THR A 396 18.33 1.43 -26.04
N ARG A 397 18.74 0.95 -27.22
CA ARG A 397 18.00 -0.08 -27.98
C ARG A 397 17.99 -1.43 -27.25
N ARG A 398 19.14 -1.85 -26.70
CA ARG A 398 19.27 -3.09 -25.91
C ARG A 398 18.39 -3.07 -24.66
N ARG A 399 18.30 -1.91 -23.99
CA ARG A 399 17.41 -1.70 -22.83
C ARG A 399 15.93 -1.79 -23.21
N ARG A 400 15.53 -1.34 -24.41
CA ARG A 400 14.15 -1.42 -24.92
C ARG A 400 13.73 -2.84 -25.35
N GLU A 401 14.62 -3.60 -25.96
CA GLU A 401 14.38 -5.01 -26.32
C GLU A 401 14.33 -5.90 -25.07
N SER A 402 15.09 -5.54 -24.03
CA SER A 402 15.02 -6.17 -22.71
C SER A 402 13.65 -6.02 -22.07
N LEU A 403 13.06 -4.81 -22.00
CA LEU A 403 11.76 -4.59 -21.34
C LEU A 403 10.61 -5.43 -21.93
N SER A 404 10.50 -5.53 -23.27
CA SER A 404 9.46 -6.38 -23.89
C SER A 404 9.68 -7.87 -23.61
N THR A 405 10.94 -8.29 -23.54
CA THR A 405 11.29 -9.67 -23.20
C THR A 405 10.89 -9.98 -21.76
N LEU A 406 11.10 -9.03 -20.83
CA LEU A 406 10.72 -9.18 -19.44
C LEU A 406 9.19 -9.24 -19.25
N MET A 407 8.40 -8.53 -20.07
CA MET A 407 6.94 -8.58 -20.00
C MET A 407 6.32 -9.88 -20.55
N PHE A 408 7.09 -10.72 -21.25
CA PHE A 408 6.58 -11.97 -21.84
C PHE A 408 5.93 -12.89 -20.79
N GLY A 409 6.59 -13.07 -19.64
CA GLY A 409 6.09 -13.91 -18.54
C GLY A 409 4.72 -13.44 -18.04
N PRO A 410 4.64 -12.21 -17.48
CA PRO A 410 3.37 -11.66 -17.00
C PRO A 410 2.25 -11.70 -18.05
N MET A 411 2.53 -11.33 -19.30
CA MET A 411 1.53 -11.33 -20.36
C MET A 411 1.08 -12.75 -20.77
N ALA A 412 1.95 -13.76 -20.68
CA ALA A 412 1.57 -15.15 -20.93
C ALA A 412 0.54 -15.63 -19.89
N PHE A 413 0.76 -15.33 -18.60
CA PHE A 413 -0.18 -15.66 -17.52
C PHE A 413 -1.51 -14.92 -17.67
N ALA A 414 -1.49 -13.63 -17.99
CA ALA A 414 -2.68 -12.83 -18.24
C ALA A 414 -3.54 -13.44 -19.38
N ARG A 415 -2.90 -13.81 -20.50
CA ARG A 415 -3.57 -14.45 -21.65
C ARG A 415 -4.13 -15.83 -21.30
N GLN A 416 -3.34 -16.66 -20.61
CA GLN A 416 -3.78 -17.98 -20.18
C GLN A 416 -5.02 -17.87 -19.28
N TRP A 417 -5.02 -16.94 -18.33
CA TRP A 417 -6.17 -16.69 -17.47
C TRP A 417 -7.42 -16.29 -18.27
N ARG A 418 -7.29 -15.36 -19.24
CA ARG A 418 -8.40 -14.96 -20.11
C ARG A 418 -8.98 -16.12 -20.92
N GLN A 419 -8.13 -17.04 -21.39
CA GLN A 419 -8.55 -18.21 -22.17
C GLN A 419 -9.32 -19.22 -21.31
N THR A 420 -8.88 -19.44 -20.08
CA THR A 420 -9.55 -20.35 -19.14
C THR A 420 -10.76 -19.73 -18.47
N ASN A 421 -10.87 -18.39 -18.48
CA ASN A 421 -11.95 -17.63 -17.84
C ASN A 421 -12.57 -16.60 -18.81
N PRO A 422 -13.23 -17.02 -19.91
CA PRO A 422 -13.86 -16.08 -20.83
C PRO A 422 -14.88 -15.21 -20.07
N THR A 423 -14.69 -13.90 -20.10
CA THR A 423 -15.66 -12.94 -19.57
C THR A 423 -16.86 -12.93 -20.50
N ASN A 424 -18.06 -13.30 -20.02
CA ASN A 424 -19.32 -13.02 -20.69
C ASN A 424 -19.62 -11.51 -20.62
N LEU A 425 -18.74 -10.67 -21.17
CA LEU A 425 -19.05 -9.28 -21.44
C LEU A 425 -19.57 -9.24 -22.87
N ARG A 426 -20.91 -9.22 -23.02
CA ARG A 426 -21.53 -8.85 -24.29
C ARG A 426 -21.03 -7.43 -24.65
N PRO A 427 -20.54 -7.20 -25.87
CA PRO A 427 -20.28 -5.85 -26.34
C PRO A 427 -21.63 -5.20 -26.69
N SER A 428 -22.32 -4.67 -25.70
CA SER A 428 -23.50 -3.84 -25.88
C SER A 428 -23.53 -2.82 -24.75
N ASP A 429 -22.89 -1.69 -25.00
CA ASP A 429 -23.24 -0.34 -24.57
C ASP A 429 -21.99 0.57 -24.71
N CYS A 430 -21.51 0.64 -25.95
CA CYS A 430 -20.64 1.70 -26.44
C CYS A 430 -21.26 2.18 -27.75
N THR A 431 -22.18 3.12 -27.64
CA THR A 431 -22.46 4.10 -28.68
C THR A 431 -22.44 5.47 -28.01
N PRO A 432 -21.96 6.50 -28.73
CA PRO A 432 -21.20 7.62 -28.18
C PRO A 432 -21.95 8.52 -27.19
#